data_AF-A0A925C7Y7-F1
#
_entry.id   AF-A0A925C7Y7-F1
#
_cell.length_a   1.000
_cell.length_b   1.000
_cell.length_c   1.000
_cell.angle_alpha   90.00
_cell.angle_beta   90.00
_cell.angle_gamma   90.00
#
_symmetry.space_group_name_H-M   'P 1'
#
loop_
_entity.id
_entity.type
_entity.pdbx_description
1 polymer ?
#
loop_
_entity_poly.entity_id
_entity_poly.type
_entity_poly.pdbx_seq_one_letter_code
_entity_poly.pdbx_strand_id
1 'polypeptide(L)' 'VVHTIDVGDHPEGIEADPSGANVYVACWFDNVLMRIDTATMAVSGEAAVGDGPRAFGLFLR' A
#
# COMPACT_ATOMS: atom_id res chain seq x y z
N VAL A 1 20.82 -7.45 -4.65
CA VAL A 1 19.86 -7.60 -3.55
C VAL A 1 18.60 -6.86 -3.94
N VAL A 2 17.43 -7.50 -3.82
CA VAL A 2 16.13 -6.81 -3.92
C VAL A 2 15.68 -6.56 -2.48
N HIS A 3 15.22 -5.35 -2.17
CA HIS A 3 14.70 -4.99 -0.85
C HIS A 3 13.28 -5.52 -0.68
N THR A 4 12.95 -6.07 0.48
CA THR A 4 11.61 -6.55 0.82
C THR A 4 11.07 -5.66 1.93
N ILE A 5 9.82 -5.21 1.78
CA ILE A 5 9.11 -4.39 2.75
C ILE A 5 7.94 -5.20 3.28
N ASP A 6 7.91 -5.41 4.60
CA ASP A 6 6.77 -6.03 5.25
C ASP A 6 5.59 -5.06 5.24
N VAL A 7 4.44 -5.55 4.77
CA VAL A 7 3.14 -4.84 4.75
C VAL A 7 2.10 -5.72 5.45
N GLY A 8 0.83 -5.32 5.38
CA GLY A 8 -0.28 -6.12 5.91
C GLY A 8 -0.53 -7.42 5.12
N ASP A 9 -1.47 -8.21 5.62
CA ASP A 9 -1.79 -9.53 5.13
C ASP A 9 -2.58 -9.49 3.80
N HIS A 10 -2.21 -10.39 2.89
CA HIS A 10 -2.75 -10.52 1.53
C HIS A 10 -2.78 -9.18 0.74
N PRO A 11 -1.61 -8.66 0.34
CA PRO A 11 -1.54 -7.45 -0.48
C PRO A 11 -2.10 -7.72 -1.89
N GLU A 12 -3.17 -7.02 -2.26
CA GLU A 12 -3.96 -7.27 -3.49
C GLU A 12 -4.05 -6.06 -4.43
N GLY A 13 -3.59 -4.88 -4.00
CA GLY A 13 -3.55 -3.67 -4.83
C GLY A 13 -2.35 -2.81 -4.51
N ILE A 14 -1.74 -2.19 -5.54
CA ILE A 14 -0.59 -1.31 -5.39
C ILE A 14 -0.68 -0.11 -6.35
N GLU A 15 -0.49 1.10 -5.84
CA GLU A 15 -0.43 2.33 -6.65
C GLU A 15 0.54 3.33 -6.03
N ALA A 16 1.34 4.00 -6.86
CA ALA A 16 2.14 5.15 -6.45
C ALA A 16 1.31 6.44 -6.54
N ASP A 17 1.50 7.36 -5.60
CA ASP A 17 0.91 8.68 -5.71
C ASP A 17 1.49 9.46 -6.92
N PRO A 18 0.85 10.53 -7.40
CA PRO A 18 1.32 11.27 -8.57
C PRO A 18 2.75 11.79 -8.47
N SER A 19 3.24 12.05 -7.25
CA SER A 19 4.63 12.50 -7.02
C SER A 19 5.64 11.34 -6.99
N GLY A 20 5.18 10.11 -6.78
CA GLY A 20 6.02 8.93 -6.57
C GLY A 20 6.73 8.90 -5.20
N ALA A 21 6.45 9.85 -4.31
CA ALA A 21 7.02 9.90 -2.97
C ALA A 21 6.44 8.79 -2.07
N ASN A 22 5.22 8.33 -2.38
CA ASN A 22 4.54 7.29 -1.63
C ASN A 22 4.00 6.20 -2.56
N VAL A 23 4.08 4.96 -2.08
CA VAL A 23 3.38 3.81 -2.66
C VAL A 23 2.35 3.34 -1.64
N TYR A 24 1.15 3.03 -2.11
CA TYR A 24 0.06 2.54 -1.29
C TYR A 24 -0.26 1.10 -1.64
N VAL A 25 -0.43 0.25 -0.62
CA VAL A 25 -0.73 -1.18 -0.77
C VAL A 25 -2.02 -1.51 -0.03
N ALA A 26 -3.02 -2.02 -0.75
CA ALA A 26 -4.26 -2.52 -0.17
C ALA A 26 -4.04 -3.94 0.35
N CYS A 27 -4.24 -4.14 1.66
CA CYS A 27 -4.03 -5.41 2.35
C CYS A 27 -5.40 -6.00 2.72
N TRP A 28 -5.76 -7.11 2.08
CA TRP A 28 -7.12 -7.64 2.11
C TRP A 28 -7.53 -8.09 3.51
N PHE A 29 -6.81 -9.01 4.15
CA PHE A 29 -7.29 -9.57 5.41
C PHE A 29 -7.17 -8.62 6.60
N ASP A 30 -6.31 -7.61 6.50
CA ASP A 30 -6.18 -6.60 7.54
C ASP A 30 -7.20 -5.45 7.39
N ASN A 31 -7.85 -5.30 6.24
CA ASN A 31 -8.73 -4.17 5.92
C ASN A 31 -8.02 -2.81 6.06
N VAL A 32 -6.77 -2.73 5.58
CA VAL A 32 -5.97 -1.50 5.63
C VAL A 32 -5.36 -1.14 4.29
N LEU A 33 -5.08 0.14 4.12
CA LEU A 33 -4.19 0.67 3.10
C LEU A 33 -2.88 1.09 3.77
N MET A 34 -1.80 0.41 3.40
CA MET A 34 -0.45 0.69 3.89
C MET A 34 0.20 1.76 3.01
N ARG A 35 0.81 2.78 3.61
CA ARG A 35 1.63 3.78 2.92
C ARG A 35 3.10 3.48 3.11
N ILE A 36 3.84 3.46 2.02
CA ILE A 36 5.29 3.23 1.96
C ILE A 36 5.96 4.50 1.46
N ASP A 37 6.95 5.00 2.18
CA ASP A 37 7.83 6.08 1.73
C ASP A 37 8.92 5.50 0.80
N THR A 38 9.03 6.04 -0.41
CA THR A 38 9.92 5.49 -1.45
C THR A 38 11.39 5.89 -1.29
N ALA A 39 11.68 6.93 -0.50
CA ALA A 39 13.05 7.36 -0.24
C ALA A 39 13.71 6.48 0.83
N THR A 40 12.95 6.11 1.86
CA THR A 40 13.39 5.31 3.00
C THR A 40 13.11 3.82 2.83
N MET A 41 12.23 3.46 1.88
CA MET A 41 11.79 2.08 1.62
C MET A 41 11.18 1.44 2.89
N ALA A 42 10.36 2.22 3.59
CA ALA A 42 9.74 1.83 4.85
C ALA A 42 8.25 2.21 4.89
N VAL A 43 7.46 1.45 5.64
CA VAL A 43 6.06 1.79 5.94
C VAL A 43 6.04 3.08 6.75
N SER A 44 5.31 4.07 6.23
CA SER A 44 5.21 5.43 6.79
C SER A 44 3.79 5.77 7.27
N GLY A 45 2.84 4.84 7.14
CA GLY A 45 1.49 5.02 7.65
C GLY A 45 0.55 3.87 7.29
N GLU A 46 -0.59 3.87 7.95
CA GLU A 46 -1.67 2.90 7.78
C GLU A 46 -3.00 3.66 7.85
N ALA A 47 -3.95 3.27 7.00
CA ALA A 47 -5.30 3.78 7.03
C ALA A 47 -6.29 2.61 6.99
N ALA A 48 -7.21 2.56 7.96
CA ALA A 48 -8.32 1.61 7.94
C ALA A 48 -9.23 1.88 6.73
N VAL A 49 -9.66 0.81 6.06
CA VAL A 49 -10.59 0.86 4.94
C VAL A 49 -11.76 -0.11 5.18
N GLY A 50 -12.70 -0.17 4.23
CA GLY A 50 -13.80 -1.13 4.31
C GLY A 50 -13.33 -2.58 4.15
N ASP A 51 -14.20 -3.51 4.52
CA ASP A 51 -13.91 -4.94 4.44
C ASP A 51 -13.54 -5.37 3.02
N GLY A 52 -12.47 -6.16 2.90
CA GLY A 52 -12.17 -6.84 1.66
C GLY A 52 -11.43 -6.04 0.59
N PRO A 53 -10.51 -5.10 0.91
CA PRO A 53 -10.01 -4.16 -0.07
C PRO A 53 -9.21 -4.87 -1.16
N ARG A 54 -9.65 -4.66 -2.40
CA ARG A 54 -9.01 -5.12 -3.64
C ARG A 54 -9.03 -3.96 -4.62
N ALA A 55 -7.95 -3.77 -5.36
CA ALA A 55 -7.86 -2.70 -6.32
C ALA A 55 -7.16 -3.15 -7.60
N PHE A 56 -7.74 -2.77 -8.74
CA PHE A 56 -7.13 -2.93 -10.06
C PHE A 56 -7.00 -1.55 -10.69
N GLY A 57 -5.84 -1.27 -11.29
CA GLY A 57 -5.59 0.02 -11.92
C GLY A 57 -5.39 1.14 -10.89
N LEU A 58 -6.10 2.25 -11.08
CA LEU A 58 -5.88 3.51 -10.38
C LEU A 58 -7.01 3.71 -9.37
N PHE A 59 -6.69 3.73 -8.09
CA PHE A 59 -7.60 3.75 -6.95
C PHE A 59 -7.32 4.86 -5.93
N LEU A 60 -6.22 5.62 -6.07
CA LEU A 60 -5.90 6.80 -5.26
C LEU A 60 -6.58 8.10 -5.75
N ARG A 61 -7.59 8.01 -6.62
CA ARG A 61 -8.16 9.13 -7.38
C ARG A 61 -9.63 9.38 -7.09
#